data_AF-A0A8J8DA99-F1
#
_entry.id   AF-A0A8J8DA99-F1
#
_cell.length_a   1.000
_cell.length_b   1.000
_cell.length_c   1.000
_cell.angle_alpha   90.00
_cell.angle_beta   90.00
_cell.angle_gamma   90.00
#
_symmetry.space_group_name_H-M   'P 1'
#
loop_
_entity.id
_entity.type
_entity.pdbx_description
1 polymer ?
#
loop_
_entity_poly.entity_id
_entity_poly.type
_entity_poly.pdbx_seq_one_letter_code
_entity_poly.pdbx_strand_id
1 'polypeptide(L)'
;PSYFNDGSFLFLNLRKNYSDINWNDMSEGKLWCYNLNYFDFLDSPDVSVQKGLEFINDFIDKLNSQSKGLESYPISIRGINWIKFFSNNKITPDKKVTDSLISQYDYLFSNIEYHILGNHLLENGFSLLFAAAFFNNKKYYKKALLIIRKELDEQILEDGAHFELSPMYHQIVLFRILDSINML
;
A
#
# COMPACT_ATOMS: atom_id res chain seq x y z
N PRO A 1 4.56 -5.51 -9.65
CA PRO A 1 3.41 -6.43 -9.86
C PRO A 1 2.63 -6.02 -11.11
N SER A 2 2.06 -6.95 -11.88
CA SER A 2 1.39 -6.57 -13.14
C SER A 2 0.06 -7.27 -13.36
N TYR A 3 -0.84 -6.58 -14.04
CA TYR A 3 -2.08 -7.12 -14.61
C TYR A 3 -2.03 -7.01 -16.13
N PHE A 4 -2.59 -7.99 -16.84
CA PHE A 4 -2.58 -8.05 -18.30
C PHE A 4 -3.98 -8.11 -18.90
N ASN A 5 -4.12 -7.68 -20.15
CA ASN A 5 -5.39 -7.65 -20.89
C ASN A 5 -6.12 -9.01 -20.97
N ASP A 6 -5.41 -10.13 -20.82
CA ASP A 6 -6.01 -11.48 -20.77
C ASP A 6 -6.59 -11.85 -19.40
N GLY A 7 -6.63 -10.90 -18.46
CA GLY A 7 -7.19 -11.07 -17.12
C GLY A 7 -6.24 -11.65 -16.09
N SER A 8 -4.97 -11.87 -16.45
CA SER A 8 -3.99 -12.48 -15.56
C SER A 8 -3.22 -11.47 -14.72
N PHE A 9 -2.91 -11.88 -13.49
CA PHE A 9 -1.98 -11.25 -12.59
C PHE A 9 -0.62 -11.95 -12.67
N LEU A 10 0.47 -11.18 -12.59
CA LEU A 10 1.83 -11.67 -12.49
C LEU A 10 2.50 -11.09 -11.24
N PHE A 11 2.71 -11.95 -10.24
CA PHE A 11 3.39 -11.63 -8.99
C PHE A 11 4.45 -12.68 -8.72
N LEU A 12 5.63 -12.28 -8.23
CA LEU A 12 6.69 -13.23 -7.84
C LEU A 12 7.08 -14.22 -8.97
N ASN A 13 7.02 -13.77 -10.24
CA ASN A 13 7.20 -14.59 -11.45
C ASN A 13 6.17 -15.73 -11.63
N LEU A 14 5.07 -15.71 -10.89
CA LEU A 14 3.94 -16.62 -11.03
C LEU A 14 2.77 -15.90 -11.71
N ARG A 15 2.10 -16.58 -12.63
CA ARG A 15 0.99 -16.03 -13.40
C ARG A 15 -0.31 -16.74 -13.05
N LYS A 16 -1.36 -15.97 -12.75
CA LYS A 16 -2.67 -16.54 -12.39
C LYS A 16 -3.82 -15.70 -12.93
N ASN A 17 -4.92 -16.35 -13.28
CA ASN A 17 -6.15 -15.72 -13.72
C ASN A 17 -7.26 -16.04 -12.70
N TYR A 18 -8.24 -15.13 -12.60
CA TYR A 18 -9.40 -15.29 -11.74
C TYR A 18 -10.67 -15.01 -12.54
N SER A 19 -11.59 -15.98 -12.56
CA SER A 19 -12.98 -15.73 -12.96
C SER A 19 -13.72 -14.91 -11.91
N ASP A 20 -13.42 -15.16 -10.63
CA ASP A 20 -13.85 -14.39 -9.47
C ASP A 20 -12.66 -14.25 -8.51
N ILE A 21 -12.29 -13.02 -8.15
CA ILE A 21 -11.07 -12.78 -7.37
C ILE A 21 -11.32 -13.16 -5.91
N ASN A 22 -10.54 -14.14 -5.43
CA ASN A 22 -10.40 -14.42 -4.02
C ASN A 22 -9.22 -13.60 -3.46
N TRP A 23 -9.51 -12.46 -2.84
CA TRP A 23 -8.47 -11.61 -2.24
C TRP A 23 -7.73 -12.26 -1.06
N ASN A 24 -8.17 -13.43 -0.59
CA ASN A 24 -7.52 -14.23 0.44
C ASN A 24 -6.82 -15.47 -0.15
N ASP A 25 -6.53 -15.46 -1.45
CA ASP A 25 -5.90 -16.58 -2.14
C ASP A 25 -4.48 -16.85 -1.64
N MET A 26 -4.32 -17.99 -0.96
CA MET A 26 -3.08 -18.47 -0.37
C MET A 26 -2.49 -19.66 -1.13
N SER A 27 -3.00 -20.00 -2.31
CA SER A 27 -2.53 -21.17 -3.08
C SER A 27 -1.04 -21.12 -3.41
N GLU A 28 -0.49 -19.93 -3.66
CA GLU A 28 0.94 -19.68 -3.88
C GLU A 28 1.63 -19.08 -2.64
N GLY A 29 1.02 -19.24 -1.46
CA GLY A 29 1.55 -18.79 -0.18
C GLY A 29 1.21 -17.34 0.20
N LYS A 30 1.73 -16.90 1.36
CA LYS A 30 1.36 -15.61 1.99
C LYS A 30 1.75 -14.40 1.15
N LEU A 31 2.92 -14.46 0.51
CA LEU A 31 3.42 -13.35 -0.31
C LEU A 31 2.57 -13.12 -1.56
N TRP A 32 2.01 -14.17 -2.14
CA TRP A 32 1.07 -14.03 -3.25
C TRP A 32 -0.19 -13.27 -2.82
N CYS A 33 -0.82 -13.73 -1.73
CA CYS A 33 -1.99 -13.07 -1.13
C CYS A 33 -1.70 -11.59 -0.83
N TYR A 34 -0.53 -11.31 -0.26
CA TYR A 34 -0.09 -9.94 -0.01
C TYR A 34 0.03 -9.09 -1.28
N ASN A 35 0.72 -9.58 -2.31
CA ASN A 35 0.86 -8.86 -3.59
C ASN A 35 -0.51 -8.57 -4.24
N LEU A 36 -1.44 -9.52 -4.15
CA LEU A 36 -2.81 -9.32 -4.61
C LEU A 36 -3.52 -8.21 -3.80
N ASN A 37 -3.27 -8.13 -2.50
CA ASN A 37 -3.85 -7.12 -1.61
C ASN A 37 -3.13 -5.77 -1.62
N TYR A 38 -1.94 -5.66 -2.23
CA TYR A 38 -1.20 -4.40 -2.34
C TYR A 38 -1.77 -3.48 -3.41
N PHE A 39 -2.52 -4.01 -4.39
CA PHE A 39 -3.05 -3.22 -5.51
C PHE A 39 -1.99 -2.45 -6.31
N ASP A 40 -0.72 -2.85 -6.21
CA ASP A 40 0.39 -2.27 -6.99
C ASP A 40 0.17 -2.44 -8.50
N PHE A 41 -0.55 -3.49 -8.89
CA PHE A 41 -0.93 -3.74 -10.28
C PHE A 41 -1.87 -2.67 -10.87
N LEU A 42 -2.48 -1.78 -10.07
CA LEU A 42 -3.32 -0.69 -10.60
C LEU A 42 -2.56 0.26 -11.52
N ASP A 43 -1.24 0.35 -11.38
CA ASP A 43 -0.36 1.15 -12.24
C ASP A 43 0.05 0.42 -13.53
N SER A 44 -0.45 -0.80 -13.76
CA SER A 44 -0.15 -1.56 -14.98
C SER A 44 -0.78 -0.86 -16.20
N PRO A 45 -0.08 -0.76 -17.36
CA PRO A 45 -0.63 -0.14 -18.57
C PRO A 45 -1.95 -0.75 -19.07
N ASP A 46 -2.18 -2.03 -18.77
CA ASP A 46 -3.37 -2.78 -19.17
C ASP A 46 -4.56 -2.58 -18.20
N VAL A 47 -4.40 -1.79 -17.13
CA VAL A 47 -5.51 -1.46 -16.20
C VAL A 47 -6.09 -0.11 -16.56
N SER A 48 -7.28 -0.12 -17.15
CA SER A 48 -8.06 1.11 -17.35
C SER A 48 -8.59 1.65 -16.02
N VAL A 49 -8.93 2.95 -15.99
CA VAL A 49 -9.56 3.57 -14.81
C VAL A 49 -10.81 2.81 -14.37
N GLN A 50 -11.67 2.44 -15.31
CA GLN A 50 -12.89 1.70 -15.01
C GLN A 50 -12.57 0.34 -14.39
N LYS A 51 -11.57 -0.37 -14.94
CA LYS A 51 -11.17 -1.66 -14.42
C LYS A 51 -10.55 -1.57 -13.02
N GLY A 52 -9.75 -0.53 -12.77
CA GLY A 52 -9.20 -0.25 -11.44
C GLY A 52 -10.30 -0.01 -10.40
N LEU A 53 -11.32 0.78 -10.74
CA LEU A 53 -12.48 1.02 -9.88
C LEU A 53 -13.32 -0.25 -9.64
N GLU A 54 -13.44 -1.14 -10.62
CA GLU A 54 -14.07 -2.46 -10.44
C GLU A 54 -13.30 -3.29 -9.41
N PHE A 55 -11.97 -3.37 -9.48
CA PHE A 55 -11.17 -4.12 -8.51
C PHE A 55 -11.29 -3.57 -7.10
N ILE A 56 -11.27 -2.24 -6.96
CA ILE A 56 -11.44 -1.55 -5.68
C ILE A 56 -12.81 -1.87 -5.08
N ASN A 57 -13.87 -1.79 -5.87
CA ASN A 57 -15.22 -2.10 -5.40
C ASN A 57 -15.38 -3.57 -5.02
N ASP A 58 -14.88 -4.49 -5.85
CA ASP A 58 -14.93 -5.93 -5.57
C ASP A 58 -14.23 -6.29 -4.25
N PHE A 59 -13.08 -5.68 -3.98
CA PHE A 59 -12.38 -5.84 -2.70
C PHE A 59 -13.19 -5.32 -1.51
N ILE A 60 -13.80 -4.13 -1.65
CA ILE A 60 -14.65 -3.55 -0.59
C ILE A 60 -15.87 -4.44 -0.32
N ASP A 61 -16.52 -4.94 -1.37
CA ASP A 61 -17.71 -5.79 -1.23
C ASP A 61 -17.40 -7.12 -0.55
N LYS A 62 -16.17 -7.61 -0.70
CA LYS A 62 -15.71 -8.87 -0.09
C LYS A 62 -14.98 -8.69 1.24
N LEU A 63 -14.77 -7.46 1.72
CA LEU A 63 -13.85 -7.12 2.82
C LEU A 63 -14.06 -7.95 4.11
N ASN A 64 -15.31 -8.26 4.46
CA ASN A 64 -15.66 -9.07 5.63
C ASN A 64 -15.08 -10.50 5.59
N SER A 65 -14.74 -11.00 4.41
CA SER A 65 -14.10 -12.30 4.21
C SER A 65 -12.57 -12.21 4.10
N GLN A 66 -11.95 -11.04 4.24
CA GLN A 66 -10.55 -10.75 3.88
C GLN A 66 -9.58 -10.55 5.06
N SER A 67 -9.48 -11.54 5.96
CA SER A 67 -8.62 -11.43 7.15
C SER A 67 -7.14 -11.11 6.87
N LYS A 68 -6.56 -11.54 5.74
CA LYS A 68 -5.15 -11.27 5.41
C LYS A 68 -4.92 -9.92 4.77
N GLY A 69 -5.85 -9.47 3.94
CA GLY A 69 -5.80 -8.13 3.33
C GLY A 69 -5.94 -6.99 4.35
N LEU A 70 -6.46 -7.29 5.54
CA LEU A 70 -6.67 -6.34 6.64
C LEU A 70 -5.51 -6.32 7.66
N GLU A 71 -4.42 -7.04 7.43
CA GLU A 71 -3.19 -6.86 8.21
C GLU A 71 -2.57 -5.46 7.89
N SER A 72 -1.91 -4.84 8.87
CA SER A 72 -1.44 -3.44 8.78
C SER A 72 -0.48 -3.17 7.61
N TYR A 73 0.40 -4.11 7.30
CA TYR A 73 1.34 -3.98 6.19
C TYR A 73 0.64 -3.98 4.82
N PRO A 74 -0.24 -4.95 4.48
CA PRO A 74 -1.11 -4.87 3.31
C PRO A 74 -1.96 -3.61 3.23
N ILE A 75 -2.55 -3.15 4.34
CA ILE A 75 -3.30 -1.88 4.37
C ILE A 75 -2.39 -0.72 3.96
N SER A 76 -1.17 -0.67 4.49
CA SER A 76 -0.23 0.43 4.25
C SER A 76 0.06 0.58 2.75
N ILE A 77 0.42 -0.51 2.09
CA ILE A 77 0.79 -0.49 0.67
C ILE A 77 -0.45 -0.26 -0.21
N ARG A 78 -1.57 -0.93 0.08
CA ARG A 78 -2.83 -0.75 -0.65
C ARG A 78 -3.30 0.70 -0.60
N GLY A 79 -3.24 1.30 0.60
CA GLY A 79 -3.66 2.67 0.82
C GLY A 79 -2.86 3.67 -0.04
N ILE A 80 -1.53 3.48 -0.12
CA ILE A 80 -0.67 4.31 -1.00
C ILE A 80 -1.08 4.12 -2.46
N ASN A 81 -1.22 2.87 -2.91
CA ASN A 81 -1.53 2.57 -4.32
C ASN A 81 -2.91 3.05 -4.75
N TRP A 82 -3.93 2.96 -3.88
CA TRP A 82 -5.25 3.53 -4.15
C TRP A 82 -5.19 5.07 -4.23
N ILE A 83 -4.52 5.72 -3.29
CA ILE A 83 -4.36 7.19 -3.31
C ILE A 83 -3.64 7.66 -4.58
N LYS A 84 -2.58 6.96 -4.98
CA LYS A 84 -1.87 7.22 -6.24
C LYS A 84 -2.76 7.02 -7.45
N PHE A 85 -3.49 5.90 -7.50
CA PHE A 85 -4.43 5.62 -8.59
C PHE A 85 -5.47 6.72 -8.72
N PHE A 86 -6.07 7.19 -7.62
CA PHE A 86 -7.02 8.30 -7.65
C PHE A 86 -6.37 9.62 -8.08
N SER A 87 -5.21 9.95 -7.53
CA SER A 87 -4.49 11.21 -7.81
C SER A 87 -4.03 11.28 -9.27
N ASN A 88 -3.39 10.24 -9.78
CA ASN A 88 -2.86 10.18 -11.14
C ASN A 88 -3.97 10.26 -12.20
N ASN A 89 -5.13 9.67 -11.90
CA ASN A 89 -6.27 9.67 -12.81
C ASN A 89 -7.27 10.81 -12.53
N LYS A 90 -6.98 11.71 -11.59
CA LYS A 90 -7.82 12.86 -11.20
C LYS A 90 -9.25 12.43 -10.79
N ILE A 91 -9.34 11.34 -10.05
CA ILE A 91 -10.60 10.75 -9.59
C ILE A 91 -10.89 11.21 -8.17
N THR A 92 -12.10 11.71 -7.95
CA THR A 92 -12.65 11.83 -6.59
C THR A 92 -13.40 10.54 -6.27
N PRO A 93 -12.94 9.72 -5.30
CA PRO A 93 -13.63 8.49 -4.94
C PRO A 93 -15.02 8.79 -4.38
N ASP A 94 -15.97 7.89 -4.60
CA ASP A 94 -17.30 8.02 -4.02
C ASP A 94 -17.29 7.80 -2.50
N LYS A 95 -18.45 7.98 -1.87
CA LYS A 95 -18.58 7.83 -0.41
C LYS A 95 -18.24 6.42 0.07
N LYS A 96 -18.62 5.37 -0.66
CA LYS A 96 -18.37 3.97 -0.27
C LYS A 96 -16.87 3.69 -0.24
N VAL A 97 -16.15 4.09 -1.29
CA VAL A 97 -14.70 3.93 -1.41
C VAL A 97 -13.99 4.78 -0.37
N THR A 98 -14.42 6.03 -0.19
CA THR A 98 -13.86 6.96 0.79
C THR A 98 -13.99 6.43 2.23
N ASP A 99 -15.20 6.01 2.63
CA ASP A 99 -15.45 5.49 3.98
C ASP A 99 -14.65 4.21 4.24
N SER A 100 -14.54 3.32 3.24
CA SER A 100 -13.73 2.11 3.34
C SER A 100 -12.25 2.45 3.54
N LEU A 101 -11.70 3.36 2.74
CA LEU A 101 -10.30 3.74 2.83
C LEU A 101 -9.98 4.43 4.16
N ILE A 102 -10.85 5.31 4.65
CA ILE A 102 -10.72 5.93 5.98
C ILE A 102 -10.76 4.86 7.08
N SER A 103 -11.70 3.91 7.02
CA SER A 103 -11.80 2.84 8.01
C SER A 103 -10.53 1.97 8.07
N GLN A 104 -9.93 1.69 6.91
CA GLN A 104 -8.65 0.98 6.82
C GLN A 104 -7.50 1.79 7.44
N TYR A 105 -7.45 3.10 7.19
CA TYR A 105 -6.43 3.98 7.80
C TYR A 105 -6.64 4.18 9.31
N ASP A 106 -7.87 4.21 9.80
CA ASP A 106 -8.16 4.26 11.24
C ASP A 106 -7.73 2.95 11.94
N TYR A 107 -7.92 1.82 11.27
CA TYR A 107 -7.37 0.54 11.72
C TYR A 107 -5.83 0.58 11.75
N LEU A 108 -5.18 0.99 10.65
CA LEU A 108 -3.72 1.11 10.59
C LEU A 108 -3.19 2.05 11.68
N PHE A 109 -3.82 3.21 11.84
CA PHE A 109 -3.49 4.18 12.88
C PHE A 109 -3.56 3.55 14.28
N SER A 110 -4.47 2.61 14.52
CA SER A 110 -4.62 1.96 15.82
C SER A 110 -3.70 0.73 15.98
N ASN A 111 -3.22 0.14 14.88
CA ASN A 111 -2.52 -1.15 14.86
C ASN A 111 -1.14 -1.05 14.17
N ILE A 112 -0.38 -0.01 14.47
CA ILE A 112 0.97 0.17 13.94
C ILE A 112 1.89 -1.00 14.36
N GLU A 113 2.67 -1.52 13.42
CA GLU A 113 3.49 -2.73 13.57
C GLU A 113 4.81 -2.48 14.33
N TYR A 114 4.75 -1.88 15.54
CA TYR A 114 5.95 -1.64 16.36
C TYR A 114 6.74 -2.91 16.71
N HIS A 115 6.12 -4.08 16.64
CA HIS A 115 6.73 -5.35 17.00
C HIS A 115 7.43 -6.06 15.82
N ILE A 116 7.13 -5.65 14.58
CA ILE A 116 7.72 -6.22 13.36
C ILE A 116 8.79 -5.23 12.85
N LEU A 117 9.69 -4.84 13.76
CA LEU A 117 10.72 -3.80 13.58
C LEU A 117 11.40 -3.83 12.19
N GLY A 118 11.84 -2.66 11.73
CA GLY A 118 12.43 -2.47 10.39
C GLY A 118 11.40 -1.95 9.38
N ASN A 119 11.49 -2.42 8.13
CA ASN A 119 10.80 -1.83 6.98
C ASN A 119 9.26 -1.68 7.12
N HIS A 120 8.58 -2.55 7.88
CA HIS A 120 7.12 -2.47 8.04
C HIS A 120 6.67 -1.22 8.79
N LEU A 121 7.38 -0.86 9.86
CA LEU A 121 7.05 0.30 10.69
C LEU A 121 7.23 1.60 9.89
N LEU A 122 8.33 1.71 9.13
CA LEU A 122 8.57 2.83 8.25
C LEU A 122 7.51 2.94 7.14
N GLU A 123 7.11 1.81 6.54
CA GLU A 123 6.01 1.75 5.56
C GLU A 123 4.65 2.17 6.14
N ASN A 124 4.33 1.77 7.39
CA ASN A 124 3.13 2.28 8.08
C ASN A 124 3.18 3.81 8.23
N GLY A 125 4.36 4.36 8.56
CA GLY A 125 4.61 5.80 8.67
C GLY A 125 4.36 6.54 7.36
N PHE A 126 4.97 6.08 6.26
CA PHE A 126 4.75 6.66 4.94
C PHE A 126 3.30 6.55 4.49
N SER A 127 2.64 5.41 4.70
CA SER A 127 1.23 5.26 4.34
C SER A 127 0.33 6.25 5.07
N LEU A 128 0.56 6.48 6.37
CA LEU A 128 -0.15 7.51 7.12
C LEU A 128 0.15 8.92 6.60
N LEU A 129 1.35 9.20 6.10
CA LEU A 129 1.67 10.49 5.47
C LEU A 129 0.85 10.69 4.18
N PHE A 130 0.73 9.65 3.36
CA PHE A 130 -0.11 9.65 2.16
C PHE A 130 -1.58 9.91 2.50
N ALA A 131 -2.13 9.18 3.48
CA ALA A 131 -3.49 9.41 3.97
C ALA A 131 -3.69 10.83 4.52
N ALA A 132 -2.69 11.35 5.24
CA ALA A 132 -2.76 12.68 5.82
C ALA A 132 -2.87 13.76 4.74
N ALA A 133 -2.07 13.66 3.68
CA ALA A 133 -2.13 14.58 2.55
C ALA A 133 -3.47 14.45 1.80
N PHE A 134 -3.86 13.22 1.44
CA PHE A 134 -5.07 12.96 0.65
C PHE A 134 -6.36 13.39 1.36
N PHE A 135 -6.47 13.15 2.67
CA PHE A 135 -7.66 13.48 3.47
C PHE A 135 -7.53 14.79 4.26
N ASN A 136 -6.42 15.53 4.12
CA ASN A 136 -6.09 16.68 4.96
C ASN A 136 -6.20 16.38 6.48
N ASN A 137 -5.72 15.21 6.90
CA ASN A 137 -5.88 14.70 8.26
C ASN A 137 -4.65 14.97 9.14
N LYS A 138 -4.77 15.96 10.03
CA LYS A 138 -3.69 16.36 10.95
C LYS A 138 -3.27 15.28 11.96
N LYS A 139 -4.16 14.36 12.34
CA LYS A 139 -3.82 13.28 13.28
C LYS A 139 -2.89 12.26 12.63
N TYR A 140 -3.22 11.86 11.41
CA TYR A 140 -2.36 10.97 10.61
C TYR A 140 -1.00 11.63 10.37
N TYR A 141 -0.99 12.91 9.98
CA TYR A 141 0.25 13.65 9.74
C TYR A 141 1.22 13.63 10.93
N LYS A 142 0.71 13.97 12.13
CA LYS A 142 1.54 13.99 13.35
C LYS A 142 2.13 12.62 13.67
N LYS A 143 1.33 11.55 13.51
CA LYS A 143 1.79 10.18 13.77
C LYS A 143 2.78 9.70 12.72
N ALA A 144 2.51 9.98 11.45
CA ALA A 144 3.40 9.69 10.34
C ALA A 144 4.78 10.31 10.55
N LEU A 145 4.84 11.62 10.85
CA LEU A 145 6.12 12.31 11.10
C LEU A 145 6.90 11.73 12.27
N LEU A 146 6.22 11.36 13.36
CA LEU A 146 6.87 10.75 14.51
C LEU A 146 7.54 9.42 14.13
N ILE A 147 6.82 8.57 13.39
CA ILE A 147 7.33 7.28 12.94
C ILE A 147 8.47 7.47 11.95
N ILE A 148 8.24 8.22 10.86
CA ILE A 148 9.21 8.40 9.78
C ILE A 148 10.52 8.99 10.31
N ARG A 149 10.48 10.03 11.16
CA ARG A 149 11.70 10.62 11.70
C ARG A 149 12.50 9.62 12.53
N LYS A 150 11.83 8.94 13.47
CA LYS A 150 12.47 7.96 14.33
C LYS A 150 13.11 6.83 13.52
N GLU A 151 12.38 6.28 12.56
CA GLU A 151 12.85 5.16 11.74
C GLU A 151 13.95 5.58 10.76
N LEU A 152 13.92 6.80 10.20
CA LEU A 152 15.01 7.28 9.37
C LEU A 152 16.28 7.55 10.17
N ASP A 153 16.16 8.11 11.39
CA ASP A 153 17.30 8.31 12.30
C ASP A 153 17.94 6.97 12.71
N GLU A 154 17.16 5.88 12.76
CA GLU A 154 17.64 4.54 13.08
C GLU A 154 18.24 3.81 11.85
N GLN A 155 17.61 3.95 10.68
CA GLN A 155 17.93 3.13 9.51
C GLN A 155 18.96 3.78 8.57
N ILE A 156 19.17 5.10 8.64
CA ILE A 156 20.11 5.83 7.79
C ILE A 156 21.32 6.27 8.61
N LEU A 157 22.50 5.79 8.23
CA LEU A 157 23.77 6.09 8.88
C LEU A 157 24.24 7.53 8.57
N GLU A 158 25.25 8.01 9.31
CA GLU A 158 25.79 9.37 9.16
C GLU A 158 26.33 9.66 7.75
N ASP A 159 26.77 8.64 7.01
CA ASP A 159 27.24 8.74 5.63
C ASP A 159 26.10 8.65 4.59
N GLY A 160 24.85 8.49 5.05
CA GLY A 160 23.65 8.35 4.22
C GLY A 160 23.37 6.91 3.75
N ALA A 161 24.20 5.94 4.09
CA ALA A 161 23.95 4.54 3.76
C ALA A 161 22.82 3.96 4.62
N HIS A 162 22.07 2.99 4.08
CA HIS A 162 21.11 2.22 4.87
C HIS A 162 21.83 1.18 5.73
N PHE A 163 21.44 1.03 6.99
CA PHE A 163 22.14 0.19 7.98
C PHE A 163 22.22 -1.30 7.61
N GLU A 164 21.28 -1.83 6.81
CA GLU A 164 21.31 -3.21 6.32
C GLU A 164 22.41 -3.48 5.26
N LEU A 165 23.14 -2.45 4.81
CA LEU A 165 24.21 -2.55 3.82
C LEU A 165 23.80 -3.26 2.52
N SER A 166 22.51 -3.17 2.19
CA SER A 166 21.89 -3.76 1.01
C SER A 166 21.46 -2.65 0.06
N PRO A 167 21.97 -2.63 -1.18
CA PRO A 167 21.51 -1.66 -2.19
C PRO A 167 20.00 -1.70 -2.41
N MET A 168 19.38 -2.88 -2.27
CA MET A 168 17.93 -3.05 -2.41
C MET A 168 17.17 -2.26 -1.33
N TYR A 169 17.53 -2.44 -0.06
CA TYR A 169 16.84 -1.73 1.03
C TYR A 169 17.10 -0.22 0.99
N HIS A 170 18.32 0.19 0.66
CA HIS A 170 18.63 1.59 0.43
C HIS A 170 17.74 2.21 -0.67
N GLN A 171 17.57 1.52 -1.80
CA GLN A 171 16.71 1.98 -2.88
C GLN A 171 15.24 2.05 -2.49
N ILE A 172 14.73 1.07 -1.73
CA ILE A 172 13.34 1.05 -1.26
C ILE A 172 13.06 2.28 -0.39
N VAL A 173 13.90 2.54 0.61
CA VAL A 173 13.72 3.69 1.51
C VAL A 173 13.86 5.01 0.76
N LEU A 174 14.89 5.15 -0.09
CA LEU A 174 15.09 6.36 -0.89
C LEU A 174 13.89 6.63 -1.81
N PHE A 175 13.39 5.60 -2.49
CA PHE A 175 12.22 5.72 -3.34
C PHE A 175 11.01 6.22 -2.55
N ARG A 176 10.72 5.65 -1.37
CA ARG A 176 9.61 6.10 -0.52
C ARG A 176 9.72 7.54 -0.04
N ILE A 177 10.93 7.99 0.27
CA ILE A 177 11.19 9.39 0.63
C ILE A 177 10.87 10.30 -0.56
N LEU A 178 11.41 10.00 -1.74
CA LEU A 178 11.20 10.81 -2.95
C LEU A 178 9.72 10.83 -3.35
N ASP A 179 9.05 9.68 -3.27
CA ASP A 179 7.63 9.52 -3.56
C ASP A 179 6.76 10.37 -2.61
N SER A 180 7.12 10.40 -1.32
CA SER A 180 6.47 11.24 -0.31
C SER A 180 6.71 12.73 -0.57
N ILE A 181 7.91 13.13 -0.98
CA ILE A 181 8.23 14.52 -1.34
C ILE A 181 7.44 14.96 -2.56
N ASN A 182 7.31 14.11 -3.58
CA ASN A 182 6.56 14.43 -4.80
C ASN A 182 5.06 14.62 -4.56
N MET A 183 4.53 14.03 -3.48
CA MET A 183 3.12 14.15 -3.10
C MET A 183 2.82 15.43 -2.29
N LEU A 184 3.77 15.91 -1.49
CA LEU A 184 3.63 17.09 -0.62
C LEU A 184 3.71 18.41 -1.40
#